data_AF-A0A8R2NLY0-F1
#
_entry.id   AF-A0A8R2NLY0-F1
#
_cell.length_a   1.000
_cell.length_b   1.000
_cell.length_c   1.000
_cell.angle_alpha   90.00
_cell.angle_beta   90.00
_cell.angle_gamma   90.00
#
_symmetry.space_group_name_H-M   'P 1'
#
loop_
_entity.id
_entity.type
_entity.pdbx_description
1 polymer ?
#
loop_
_entity_poly.entity_id
_entity_poly.type
_entity_poly.pdbx_seq_one_letter_code
_entity_poly.pdbx_strand_id
1 'polypeptide(L)' 'MAYFVAHYFISVFEMVFDTIFMCFCEDGKLNDGFTEQYYMSKELMIFVESSQNKLRVGDEAKN' A
#
# COMPACT_ATOMS: atom_id res chain seq x y z
N MET A 1 11.21 -11.16 28.39
CA MET A 1 10.43 -9.90 28.49
C MET A 1 10.53 -9.07 27.21
N ALA A 2 11.73 -8.73 26.73
CA ALA A 2 11.89 -8.00 25.46
C ALA A 2 11.25 -8.70 24.24
N TYR A 3 11.35 -10.03 24.14
CA TYR A 3 10.69 -10.81 23.08
C TYR A 3 9.17 -10.59 23.04
N PHE A 4 8.51 -10.63 24.20
CA PHE A 4 7.07 -10.45 24.26
C PHE A 4 6.67 -9.03 23.85
N VAL A 5 7.38 -8.01 24.35
CA VAL A 5 7.12 -6.61 23.96
C VAL A 5 7.32 -6.41 22.45
N ALA A 6 8.41 -6.94 21.90
CA ALA A 6 8.68 -6.87 20.47
C ALA A 6 7.60 -7.60 19.64
N HIS A 7 7.19 -8.79 20.07
CA HIS A 7 6.14 -9.56 19.40
C HIS A 7 4.81 -8.80 19.37
N TYR A 8 4.35 -8.29 20.51
CA TYR A 8 3.12 -7.50 20.56
C TYR A 8 3.21 -6.24 19.70
N PHE A 9 4.36 -5.56 19.71
CA PHE A 9 4.57 -4.38 18.88
C PHE A 9 4.49 -4.70 17.39
N ILE A 10 5.16 -5.77 16.96
CA ILE A 10 5.13 -6.22 15.55
C ILE A 10 3.70 -6.62 15.16
N SER A 11 2.97 -7.38 15.98
CA SER A 11 1.59 -7.78 15.65
C SER A 11 0.63 -6.59 15.50
N VAL A 12 0.76 -5.55 16.33
CA VAL A 12 -0.05 -4.32 16.17
C VAL A 12 0.36 -3.58 14.90
N PHE A 13 1.65 -3.52 14.60
CA PHE A 13 2.14 -2.88 13.38
C PHE A 13 1.67 -3.59 12.11
N GLU A 14 1.67 -4.92 12.11
CA GLU A 14 1.10 -5.75 11.04
C GLU A 14 -0.38 -5.46 10.84
N MET A 15 -1.18 -5.43 11.91
CA MET A 15 -2.60 -5.06 11.83
C MET A 15 -2.80 -3.67 11.23
N VAL A 16 -2.02 -2.68 11.66
CA VAL A 16 -2.11 -1.32 11.13
C VAL A 16 -1.81 -1.31 9.63
N PHE A 17 -0.78 -2.03 9.18
CA PHE A 17 -0.49 -2.13 7.76
C PHE A 17 -1.60 -2.80 6.96
N ASP A 18 -2.17 -3.90 7.46
CA ASP A 18 -3.30 -4.57 6.81
C ASP A 18 -4.47 -3.59 6.60
N THR A 19 -4.80 -2.78 7.62
CA THR A 19 -5.86 -1.78 7.49
C THR A 19 -5.52 -0.67 6.49
N ILE A 20 -4.28 -0.16 6.48
CA ILE A 20 -3.85 0.85 5.51
C ILE A 20 -3.95 0.30 4.09
N PHE A 21 -3.52 -0.94 3.85
CA PHE A 21 -3.60 -1.58 2.54
C PHE A 21 -5.05 -1.88 2.13
N MET A 22 -5.91 -2.25 3.08
CA MET A 22 -7.33 -2.45 2.83
C MET A 22 -8.00 -1.14 2.40
N CYS A 23 -7.80 -0.06 3.16
CA CYS A 23 -8.29 1.27 2.81
C CYS A 23 -7.74 1.73 1.47
N PHE A 24 -6.45 1.48 1.20
CA PHE A 24 -5.85 1.77 -0.10
C PHE A 24 -6.61 1.06 -1.24
N CYS A 25 -6.83 -0.24 -1.12
CA CYS A 25 -7.49 -1.02 -2.17
C CYS A 25 -8.95 -0.62 -2.37
N GLU A 26 -9.67 -0.29 -1.30
CA GLU A 26 -11.06 0.12 -1.35
C GLU A 26 -11.21 1.55 -1.91
N ASP A 27 -10.41 2.49 -1.43
CA ASP A 27 -10.37 3.88 -1.90
C ASP A 27 -9.99 3.96 -3.38
N GLY A 28 -9.03 3.14 -3.84
CA GLY A 28 -8.65 3.03 -5.25
C GLY A 28 -9.74 2.46 -6.17
N LYS A 29 -10.75 1.78 -5.62
CA LYS A 29 -11.87 1.20 -6.38
C LYS A 29 -13.11 2.10 -6.39
N LEU A 30 -13.36 2.77 -5.27
CA LEU A 30 -14.56 3.58 -5.07
C LEU A 30 -14.36 5.01 -5.58
N ASN A 31 -13.16 5.55 -5.42
CA ASN A 31 -12.85 6.93 -5.80
C ASN A 31 -12.06 6.93 -7.12
N ASP A 32 -12.41 7.85 -8.02
CA ASP A 32 -11.75 8.03 -9.33
C ASP A 32 -10.72 9.17 -9.33
N GLY A 33 -10.70 9.98 -8.26
CA GLY A 33 -9.86 11.17 -8.12
C GLY A 33 -10.40 12.40 -8.83
N PHE A 34 -11.52 12.29 -9.56
CA PHE A 34 -12.14 13.36 -10.34
C PHE A 34 -13.47 13.80 -9.75
N THR A 35 -14.41 12.85 -9.64
CA THR A 35 -15.74 13.07 -9.06
C THR A 35 -15.66 12.93 -7.55
N GLU A 36 -14.93 11.93 -7.08
CA GLU A 36 -14.66 11.68 -5.66
C GLU A 36 -13.15 11.64 -5.43
N GLN A 37 -12.68 12.32 -4.37
CA GLN A 37 -11.26 12.44 -4.09
C GLN A 37 -10.74 11.17 -3.41
N TYR A 38 -9.50 10.78 -3.74
CA TYR A 38 -8.81 9.75 -2.97
C TYR A 38 -8.56 10.22 -1.54
N TYR A 39 -8.97 9.40 -0.57
CA TYR A 39 -8.71 9.62 0.85
C TYR A 39 -7.44 8.95 1.34
N MET A 40 -6.90 7.99 0.57
CA MET A 40 -5.61 7.38 0.84
C MET A 40 -4.44 8.37 0.71
N SER A 41 -3.28 8.00 1.25
CA SER A 41 -2.05 8.77 1.06
C SER A 41 -1.60 8.79 -0.41
N LYS A 42 -1.40 9.99 -0.95
CA LYS A 42 -0.84 10.20 -2.30
C LYS A 42 0.55 9.60 -2.45
N GLU A 43 1.35 9.63 -1.39
CA GLU A 43 2.71 9.07 -1.40
C GLU A 43 2.67 7.55 -1.58
N LEU A 44 1.72 6.88 -0.92
CA LEU A 44 1.53 5.43 -1.05
C LEU A 44 1.08 5.06 -2.47
N MET A 45 0.15 5.83 -3.05
CA MET A 45 -0.30 5.64 -4.43
C MET A 45 0.85 5.77 -5.44
N ILE A 46 1.65 6.85 -5.33
CA ILE A 46 2.81 7.08 -6.20
C ILE A 46 3.85 5.96 -6.03
N PHE A 47 4.09 5.50 -4.81
CA PHE A 47 5.02 4.41 -4.53
C PHE A 47 4.58 3.09 -5.20
N VAL A 48 3.29 2.76 -5.10
CA VAL A 48 2.73 1.55 -5.71
C VAL A 48 2.79 1.63 -7.23
N GLU A 49 2.38 2.75 -7.83
CA GLU A 49 2.44 2.95 -9.28
C GLU A 49 3.88 2.88 -9.81
N SER A 50 4.83 3.52 -9.10
CA SER A 50 6.25 3.48 -9.43
C SER A 50 6.81 2.05 -9.38
N SER A 51 6.32 1.24 -8.44
CA SER A 51 6.72 -0.17 -8.29
C SER A 51 6.17 -1.02 -9.45
N GLN A 52 4.92 -0.82 -9.84
CA GLN A 52 4.33 -1.52 -10.98
C GLN A 52 4.98 -1.14 -12.32
N ASN A 53 5.32 0.13 -12.52
CA ASN A 53 6.01 0.55 -13.74
C ASN A 53 7.40 -0.09 -13.87
N LYS A 54 8.15 -0.20 -12.76
CA LYS A 54 9.46 -0.90 -12.75
C LYS A 54 9.32 -2.38 -13.10
N LEU A 55 8.28 -3.05 -12.62
CA LEU A 55 8.01 -4.45 -12.96
C LEU A 55 7.72 -4.58 -14.47
N ARG A 56 6.83 -3.74 -15.01
CA ARG A 56 6.46 -3.77 -16.43
C ARG A 56 7.65 -3.51 -17.37
N VAL A 57 8.50 -2.54 -17.06
CA VAL A 57 9.73 -2.28 -17.83
C VAL A 57 10.70 -3.46 -17.76
N GLY A 58 10.79 -4.12 -16.60
CA GLY A 58 11.61 -5.32 -16.43
C GLY A 58 11.11 -6.53 -17.24
N ASP A 59 9.80 -6.64 -17.43
CA ASP A 59 9.19 -7.69 -18.26
C ASP A 59 9.36 -7.41 -19.76
N GLU A 60 9.25 -6.14 -20.18
CA GLU A 60 9.53 -5.71 -21.56
C GLU A 60 11.02 -5.87 -21.94
N ALA A 61 11.94 -5.63 -21.01
CA ALA A 61 13.38 -5.81 -21.24
C ALA A 61 13.82 -7.29 -21.37
N LYS A 62 12.94 -8.24 -21.01
CA LYS A 62 13.20 -9.69 -21.10
C LYS A 62 12.56 -10.33 -22.34
N ASN A 63 11.81 -9.59 -23.13
CA ASN A 63 11.13 -10.07 -24.35
C ASN A 63 11.90 -9.65 -25.61
#